data_AF-A0A925WW89-F1
#
_entry.id   AF-A0A925WW89-F1
#
_cell.length_a   1.000
_cell.length_b   1.000
_cell.length_c   1.000
_cell.angle_alpha   90.00
_cell.angle_beta   90.00
_cell.angle_gamma   90.00
#
_symmetry.space_group_name_H-M   'P 1'
#
loop_
_entity.id
_entity.type
_entity.pdbx_description
1 polymer ?
#
loop_
_entity_poly.entity_id
_entity_poly.type
_entity_poly.pdbx_seq_one_letter_code
_entity_poly.pdbx_strand_id
1 'polypeptide(L)'
;MQSRLDLDEGKIDSLRKLYETPALRVTDQAATALENRLQRTLLTTTQQGLGVREGTKALRHAFEDEGFAPEENYRLEAMFRTQTQIAYSAGRENSLSDPAIQEILWGFEFAAIQDDRTTELCISLDGMRRPKDDPVWKTYTPPNHYNCRSTVIEIFDEEDATPVPAGLKPVEGFGINFGRVFADSISSASELVTT
;
A
#
# COMPACT_ATOMS: atom_id res chain seq x y z
N MET A 1 -11.91 -26.16 -8.70
CA MET A 1 -12.40 -24.79 -8.46
C MET A 1 -11.80 -23.93 -9.56
N GLN A 2 -12.58 -23.57 -10.58
CA GLN A 2 -12.09 -22.84 -11.75
C GLN A 2 -11.72 -21.43 -11.29
N SER A 3 -10.49 -21.00 -11.56
CA SER A 3 -9.99 -19.67 -11.20
C SER A 3 -10.90 -18.62 -11.82
N ARG A 4 -11.62 -17.85 -11.00
CA ARG A 4 -12.52 -16.77 -11.46
C ARG A 4 -11.77 -15.59 -12.09
N LEU A 5 -10.43 -15.63 -12.12
CA LEU A 5 -9.58 -14.51 -12.51
C LEU A 5 -8.74 -14.77 -13.78
N ASP A 6 -8.84 -15.95 -14.40
CA ASP A 6 -8.11 -16.31 -15.64
C ASP A 6 -6.61 -15.86 -15.66
N LEU A 7 -5.95 -16.11 -14.53
CA LEU A 7 -4.54 -15.78 -14.30
C LEU A 7 -3.67 -16.99 -14.68
N ASP A 8 -2.95 -16.89 -15.79
CA ASP A 8 -1.89 -17.84 -16.18
C ASP A 8 -0.56 -17.57 -15.44
N GLU A 9 0.41 -18.48 -15.56
CA GLU A 9 1.72 -18.35 -14.89
C GLU A 9 2.49 -17.09 -15.30
N GLY A 10 2.34 -16.62 -16.54
CA GLY A 10 3.01 -15.41 -17.05
C GLY A 10 2.42 -14.13 -16.45
N LYS A 11 1.10 -14.07 -16.30
CA LYS A 11 0.39 -13.00 -15.57
C LYS A 11 0.75 -13.02 -14.09
N ILE A 12 0.86 -14.20 -13.47
CA ILE A 12 1.28 -14.35 -12.07
C ILE A 12 2.73 -13.84 -11.88
N ASP A 13 3.65 -14.16 -12.80
CA ASP A 13 5.05 -13.68 -12.70
C ASP A 13 5.17 -12.16 -12.89
N SER A 14 4.39 -11.60 -13.82
CA SER A 14 4.33 -10.15 -14.05
C SER A 14 3.76 -9.40 -12.85
N LEU A 15 2.66 -9.91 -12.28
CA LEU A 15 2.10 -9.41 -11.04
C LEU A 15 3.14 -9.49 -9.91
N ARG A 16 3.81 -10.63 -9.75
CA ARG A 16 4.84 -10.82 -8.71
C ARG A 16 5.94 -9.77 -8.80
N LYS A 17 6.55 -9.56 -9.97
CA LYS A 17 7.60 -8.55 -10.16
C LYS A 17 7.14 -7.14 -9.86
N LEU A 18 5.87 -6.85 -10.11
CA LEU A 18 5.31 -5.53 -9.86
C LEU A 18 4.98 -5.30 -8.39
N TYR A 19 4.38 -6.30 -7.73
CA TYR A 19 4.14 -6.28 -6.29
C TYR A 19 5.44 -6.28 -5.50
N GLU A 20 6.51 -6.87 -6.05
CA GLU A 20 7.81 -6.99 -5.41
C GLU A 20 8.38 -5.62 -5.04
N THR A 21 8.30 -4.58 -5.88
CA THR A 21 8.94 -3.29 -5.54
C THR A 21 8.29 -2.60 -4.34
N PRO A 22 6.96 -2.41 -4.27
CA PRO A 22 6.32 -1.88 -3.07
C PRO A 22 6.37 -2.82 -1.86
N ALA A 23 6.27 -4.14 -2.07
CA ALA A 23 6.34 -5.14 -1.00
C ALA A 23 7.73 -5.21 -0.35
N LEU A 24 8.78 -5.22 -1.17
CA LEU A 24 10.16 -5.17 -0.70
C LEU A 24 10.41 -3.89 0.05
N ARG A 25 9.98 -2.72 -0.45
CA ARG A 25 10.20 -1.45 0.27
C ARG A 25 9.61 -1.46 1.69
N VAL A 26 8.36 -1.92 1.83
CA VAL A 26 7.69 -2.01 3.13
C VAL A 26 8.42 -3.01 4.06
N THR A 27 8.88 -4.13 3.51
CA THR A 27 9.59 -5.18 4.26
C THR A 27 11.00 -4.74 4.65
N ASP A 28 11.76 -4.14 3.73
CA ASP A 28 13.13 -3.69 3.91
C ASP A 28 13.24 -2.61 4.99
N GLN A 29 12.29 -1.68 5.02
CA GLN A 29 12.25 -0.66 6.07
C GLN A 29 12.01 -1.28 7.45
N ALA A 30 11.08 -2.24 7.54
CA ALA A 30 10.79 -2.94 8.78
C ALA A 30 12.00 -3.76 9.25
N ALA A 31 12.67 -4.46 8.32
CA ALA A 31 13.87 -5.25 8.58
C ALA A 31 15.06 -4.38 9.01
N THR A 32 15.30 -3.27 8.32
CA THR A 32 16.39 -2.33 8.62
C THR A 32 16.26 -1.76 10.03
N ALA A 33 15.04 -1.39 10.44
CA ALA A 33 14.80 -0.87 11.78
C ALA A 33 15.06 -1.93 12.87
N LEU A 34 14.58 -3.17 12.66
CA LEU A 34 14.87 -4.29 13.55
C LEU A 34 16.36 -4.60 13.63
N GLU A 35 17.05 -4.69 12.49
CA GLU A 35 18.48 -4.99 12.44
C GLU A 35 19.28 -3.96 13.24
N ASN A 36 19.02 -2.67 13.04
CA ASN A 36 19.67 -1.60 13.79
C ASN A 36 19.43 -1.72 15.30
N ARG A 37 18.22 -2.08 15.73
CA ARG A 37 17.90 -2.31 17.14
C ARG A 37 18.67 -3.49 17.72
N LEU A 38 18.73 -4.60 16.99
CA LEU A 38 19.44 -5.81 17.43
C LEU A 38 20.94 -5.55 17.52
N GLN A 39 21.55 -4.88 16.53
CA GLN A 39 22.97 -4.52 16.56
C GLN A 39 23.31 -3.66 17.79
N ARG A 40 22.51 -2.62 18.09
CA ARG A 40 22.70 -1.77 19.28
C ARG A 40 22.55 -2.55 20.58
N THR A 41 21.58 -3.47 20.62
CA THR A 41 21.34 -4.32 21.79
C THR A 41 22.53 -5.24 22.02
N LEU A 42 23.03 -5.92 20.99
CA LEU A 42 24.22 -6.78 21.06
C LEU A 42 25.46 -6.03 21.55
N LEU A 43 25.69 -4.82 21.03
CA LEU A 43 26.81 -3.97 21.47
C LEU A 43 26.68 -3.64 22.97
N THR A 44 25.50 -3.24 23.41
CA THR A 44 25.23 -2.86 24.80
C THR A 44 25.39 -4.06 25.75
N THR A 45 24.82 -5.22 25.40
CA THR A 45 24.89 -6.43 26.23
C THR A 45 26.33 -6.93 26.33
N THR A 46 27.13 -6.78 25.25
CA THR A 46 28.55 -7.14 25.22
C THR A 46 29.38 -6.21 26.11
N GLN A 47 29.16 -4.89 26.00
CA GLN A 47 29.86 -3.90 26.84
C GLN A 47 29.60 -4.10 28.34
N GLN A 48 28.41 -4.58 28.69
CA GLN A 48 28.00 -4.85 30.07
C GLN A 48 28.43 -6.24 30.57
N GLY A 49 29.03 -7.08 29.71
CA GLY A 49 29.46 -8.44 30.08
C GLY A 49 28.30 -9.38 30.43
N LEU A 50 27.11 -9.18 29.84
CA LEU A 50 25.94 -10.00 30.14
C LEU A 50 26.12 -11.44 29.65
N GLY A 51 25.62 -12.39 30.45
CA GLY A 51 25.57 -13.79 30.08
C GLY A 51 24.55 -14.09 28.98
N VAL A 52 24.64 -15.31 28.42
CA VAL A 52 23.79 -15.76 27.30
C VAL A 52 22.30 -15.60 27.61
N ARG A 53 21.87 -15.89 28.85
CA ARG A 53 20.46 -15.84 29.25
C ARG A 53 19.94 -14.39 29.22
N GLU A 54 20.68 -13.48 29.84
CA GLU A 54 20.35 -12.06 29.94
C GLU A 54 20.39 -11.39 28.56
N GLY A 55 21.43 -11.68 27.75
CA GLY A 55 21.54 -11.19 26.38
C GLY A 55 20.39 -11.65 25.49
N THR A 56 20.01 -12.94 25.57
CA THR A 56 18.86 -13.46 24.82
C THR A 56 17.55 -12.79 25.25
N LYS A 57 17.37 -12.50 26.54
CA LYS A 57 16.20 -11.75 27.03
C LYS A 57 16.18 -10.33 26.47
N ALA A 58 17.32 -9.64 26.44
CA ALA A 58 17.42 -8.29 25.88
C ALA A 58 17.08 -8.27 24.38
N LEU A 59 17.53 -9.27 23.61
CA LEU A 59 17.19 -9.37 22.20
C LEU A 59 15.70 -9.65 21.96
N ARG A 60 15.05 -10.48 22.79
CA ARG A 60 13.59 -10.66 22.71
C ARG A 60 12.83 -9.37 22.96
N HIS A 61 13.21 -8.61 23.97
CA HIS A 61 12.62 -7.28 24.21
C HIS A 61 12.86 -6.34 23.03
N ALA A 62 14.03 -6.38 22.39
CA ALA A 62 14.26 -5.61 21.17
C ALA A 62 13.30 -5.99 20.02
N PHE A 63 12.90 -7.26 19.88
CA PHE A 63 11.86 -7.66 18.91
C PHE A 63 10.47 -7.15 19.29
N GLU A 64 10.12 -7.22 20.57
CA GLU A 64 8.86 -6.70 21.12
C GLU A 64 8.75 -5.19 20.91
N ASP A 65 9.79 -4.44 21.31
CA ASP A 65 9.88 -2.98 21.17
C ASP A 65 9.81 -2.50 19.72
N GLU A 66 10.25 -3.33 18.77
CA GLU A 66 10.20 -3.02 17.34
C GLU A 66 8.90 -3.48 16.66
N GLY A 67 7.95 -4.03 17.40
CA GLY A 67 6.60 -4.31 16.89
C GLY A 67 6.46 -5.61 16.12
N PHE A 68 7.34 -6.60 16.38
CA PHE A 68 7.33 -7.91 15.72
C PHE A 68 6.89 -9.06 16.62
N ALA A 69 6.56 -8.79 17.88
CA ALA A 69 6.08 -9.82 18.81
C ALA A 69 4.57 -10.03 18.67
N PRO A 70 4.03 -11.20 19.07
CA PRO A 70 2.59 -11.46 19.00
C PRO A 70 1.72 -10.43 19.72
N GLU A 71 2.18 -9.95 20.89
CA GLU A 71 1.47 -8.97 21.72
C GLU A 71 1.64 -7.53 21.22
N GLU A 72 2.78 -7.23 20.59
CA GLU A 72 3.12 -5.92 20.04
C GLU A 72 3.41 -6.08 18.54
N ASN A 73 2.35 -6.17 17.73
CA ASN A 73 2.44 -6.61 16.33
C ASN A 73 2.21 -5.49 15.29
N TYR A 74 2.29 -4.23 15.71
CA TYR A 74 1.91 -3.07 14.89
C TYR A 74 2.70 -2.99 13.56
N ARG A 75 3.95 -3.47 13.51
CA ARG A 75 4.71 -3.54 12.24
C ARG A 75 4.20 -4.63 11.32
N LEU A 76 3.87 -5.80 11.86
CA LEU A 76 3.27 -6.89 11.08
C LEU A 76 1.90 -6.46 10.52
N GLU A 77 1.08 -5.78 11.33
CA GLU A 77 -0.19 -5.22 10.89
C GLU A 77 0.01 -4.21 9.76
N ALA A 78 0.92 -3.24 9.94
CA ALA A 78 1.19 -2.22 8.95
C ALA A 78 1.71 -2.82 7.64
N MET A 79 2.59 -3.82 7.70
CA MET A 79 3.08 -4.54 6.52
C MET A 79 1.92 -5.21 5.78
N PHE A 80 1.17 -6.07 6.45
CA PHE A 80 0.06 -6.81 5.85
C PHE A 80 -0.97 -5.87 5.26
N ARG A 81 -1.45 -4.89 6.04
CA ARG A 81 -2.48 -3.95 5.60
C ARG A 81 -2.03 -3.14 4.38
N THR A 82 -0.79 -2.66 4.37
CA THR A 82 -0.26 -1.89 3.24
C THR A 82 -0.28 -2.73 1.96
N GLN A 83 0.20 -3.98 2.03
CA GLN A 83 0.20 -4.86 0.86
C GLN A 83 -1.21 -5.21 0.39
N THR A 84 -2.11 -5.51 1.32
CA THR A 84 -3.52 -5.78 1.00
C THR A 84 -4.20 -4.56 0.36
N GLN A 85 -3.92 -3.35 0.84
CA GLN A 85 -4.51 -2.13 0.30
C GLN A 85 -4.01 -1.82 -1.12
N ILE A 86 -2.71 -2.05 -1.37
CA ILE A 86 -2.12 -1.97 -2.72
C ILE A 86 -2.83 -2.98 -3.64
N ALA A 87 -3.03 -4.21 -3.19
CA ALA A 87 -3.68 -5.25 -3.99
C ALA A 87 -5.15 -4.95 -4.29
N TYR A 88 -5.90 -4.43 -3.33
CA TYR A 88 -7.28 -4.00 -3.58
C TYR A 88 -7.36 -2.82 -4.55
N SER A 89 -6.43 -1.87 -4.46
CA SER A 89 -6.33 -0.76 -5.42
C SER A 89 -6.09 -1.27 -6.85
N ALA A 90 -5.17 -2.24 -7.01
CA ALA A 90 -4.94 -2.98 -8.25
C ALA A 90 -6.19 -3.65 -8.80
N GLY A 91 -6.89 -4.43 -7.96
CA GLY A 91 -8.09 -5.14 -8.36
C GLY A 91 -9.23 -4.20 -8.78
N ARG A 92 -9.37 -3.06 -8.08
CA ARG A 92 -10.34 -2.03 -8.43
C ARG A 92 -10.04 -1.44 -9.80
N GLU A 93 -8.83 -0.97 -10.06
CA GLU A 93 -8.47 -0.38 -11.37
C GLU A 93 -8.72 -1.39 -12.51
N ASN A 94 -8.33 -2.65 -12.32
CA ASN A 94 -8.58 -3.69 -13.31
C ASN A 94 -10.08 -3.97 -13.51
N SER A 95 -10.91 -3.80 -12.49
CA SER A 95 -12.37 -3.94 -12.63
C SER A 95 -12.96 -2.74 -13.37
N LEU A 96 -12.36 -1.56 -13.20
CA LEU A 96 -12.81 -0.34 -13.85
C LEU A 96 -12.34 -0.21 -15.30
N SER A 97 -11.37 -0.99 -15.76
CA SER A 97 -10.82 -0.89 -17.12
C SER A 97 -11.77 -1.39 -18.22
N ASP A 98 -12.88 -2.04 -17.87
CA ASP A 98 -13.91 -2.47 -18.82
C ASP A 98 -14.47 -1.25 -19.58
N PRO A 99 -14.44 -1.24 -20.93
CA PRO A 99 -14.97 -0.13 -21.74
C PRO A 99 -16.42 0.25 -21.41
N ALA A 100 -17.27 -0.73 -21.08
CA ALA A 100 -18.66 -0.47 -20.73
C ALA A 100 -18.80 0.27 -19.40
N ILE A 101 -17.90 0.02 -18.45
CA ILE A 101 -17.83 0.77 -17.19
C ILE A 101 -17.24 2.16 -17.45
N GLN A 102 -16.17 2.23 -18.23
CA GLN A 102 -15.54 3.50 -18.60
C GLN A 102 -16.49 4.44 -19.33
N GLU A 103 -17.44 3.94 -20.12
CA GLU A 103 -18.44 4.77 -20.82
C GLU A 103 -19.34 5.54 -19.84
N ILE A 104 -19.76 4.91 -18.75
CA ILE A 104 -20.71 5.47 -17.78
C ILE A 104 -20.05 6.07 -16.54
N LEU A 105 -18.77 5.82 -16.31
CA LEU A 105 -18.02 6.35 -15.17
C LEU A 105 -17.72 7.83 -15.39
N TRP A 106 -18.21 8.70 -14.51
CA TRP A 106 -17.83 10.12 -14.50
C TRP A 106 -16.48 10.32 -13.82
N GLY A 107 -16.32 9.77 -12.61
CA GLY A 107 -15.14 10.03 -11.78
C GLY A 107 -15.18 9.33 -10.44
N PHE A 108 -14.50 9.93 -9.47
CA PHE A 108 -14.35 9.34 -8.15
C PHE A 108 -14.51 10.37 -7.03
N GLU A 109 -15.00 9.88 -5.88
CA GLU A 109 -14.91 10.55 -4.59
C GLU A 109 -13.82 9.89 -3.75
N PHE A 110 -12.93 10.68 -3.16
CA PHE A 110 -11.99 10.18 -2.17
C PHE A 110 -12.69 10.00 -0.82
N ALA A 111 -12.62 8.79 -0.25
CA ALA A 111 -13.27 8.44 1.00
C ALA A 111 -12.22 8.03 2.05
N ALA A 112 -12.13 8.80 3.14
CA ALA A 112 -11.32 8.48 4.31
C ALA A 112 -12.18 7.87 5.42
N ILE A 113 -11.56 7.02 6.26
CA ILE A 113 -12.26 6.40 7.39
C ILE A 113 -12.52 7.37 8.56
N GLN A 114 -11.80 8.49 8.60
CA GLN A 114 -11.95 9.60 9.56
C GLN A 114 -11.96 9.19 11.04
N ASP A 115 -11.04 8.33 11.43
CA ASP A 115 -10.74 8.02 12.83
C ASP A 115 -9.42 8.65 13.31
N ASP A 116 -9.06 8.43 14.58
CA ASP A 116 -7.85 8.96 15.23
C ASP A 116 -6.53 8.51 14.55
N ARG A 117 -6.56 7.51 13.67
CA ARG A 117 -5.40 7.00 12.92
C ARG A 117 -5.38 7.50 11.48
N THR A 118 -6.33 8.34 11.08
CA THR A 118 -6.40 8.93 9.73
C THR A 118 -5.44 10.11 9.65
N THR A 119 -4.60 10.13 8.62
CA THR A 119 -3.60 11.20 8.45
C THR A 119 -4.26 12.51 8.03
N GLU A 120 -3.62 13.64 8.34
CA GLU A 120 -4.06 14.97 7.89
C GLU A 120 -4.26 15.02 6.37
N LEU A 121 -3.40 14.33 5.61
CA LEU A 121 -3.54 14.20 4.15
C LEU A 121 -4.88 13.55 3.80
N CYS A 122 -5.17 12.37 4.35
CA CYS A 122 -6.40 11.64 4.04
C CYS A 122 -7.65 12.39 4.52
N ILE A 123 -7.58 13.08 5.67
CA ILE A 123 -8.67 13.95 6.15
C ILE A 123 -8.89 15.09 5.16
N SER A 124 -7.81 15.74 4.70
CA SER A 124 -7.93 16.87 3.78
C SER A 124 -8.56 16.48 2.44
N LEU A 125 -8.29 15.25 1.98
CA LEU A 125 -8.79 14.70 0.71
C LEU A 125 -10.21 14.16 0.81
N ASP A 126 -10.76 13.96 2.02
CA ASP A 126 -12.09 13.37 2.19
C ASP A 126 -13.17 14.20 1.48
N GLY A 127 -14.02 13.53 0.71
CA GLY A 127 -15.07 14.16 -0.09
C GLY A 127 -14.57 14.85 -1.36
N MET A 128 -13.27 14.77 -1.69
CA MET A 128 -12.75 15.30 -2.95
C MET A 128 -13.35 14.52 -4.14
N ARG A 129 -14.07 15.20 -5.02
CA ARG A 129 -14.68 14.64 -6.24
C ARG A 129 -14.00 15.19 -7.47
N ARG A 130 -13.51 14.32 -8.35
CA ARG A 130 -12.85 14.71 -9.61
C ARG A 130 -13.18 13.74 -10.73
N PRO A 131 -13.24 14.19 -12.00
CA PRO A 131 -13.41 13.33 -13.16
C PRO A 131 -12.37 12.20 -13.22
N LYS A 132 -12.70 11.06 -13.83
CA LYS A 132 -11.84 9.87 -13.89
C LYS A 132 -10.46 10.11 -14.54
N ASP A 133 -10.40 11.06 -15.48
CA ASP A 133 -9.20 11.41 -16.23
C ASP A 133 -8.34 12.48 -15.53
N ASP A 134 -8.78 12.94 -14.36
CA ASP A 134 -8.06 13.95 -13.63
C ASP A 134 -6.66 13.47 -13.18
N PRO A 135 -5.60 14.26 -13.40
CA PRO A 135 -4.24 13.87 -13.02
C PRO A 135 -4.04 13.68 -11.51
N VAL A 136 -4.93 14.20 -10.65
CA VAL A 136 -4.90 13.96 -9.20
C VAL A 136 -4.87 12.47 -8.87
N TRP A 137 -5.59 11.64 -9.66
CA TRP A 137 -5.68 10.20 -9.47
C TRP A 137 -4.42 9.45 -9.86
N LYS A 138 -3.40 10.13 -10.41
CA LYS A 138 -2.06 9.55 -10.57
C LYS A 138 -1.24 9.64 -9.30
N THR A 139 -1.60 10.54 -8.38
CA THR A 139 -0.80 10.86 -7.19
C THR A 139 -1.51 10.53 -5.89
N TYR A 140 -2.81 10.82 -5.79
CA TYR A 140 -3.55 10.75 -4.53
C TYR A 140 -4.49 9.54 -4.42
N THR A 141 -4.45 8.63 -5.38
CA THR A 141 -5.23 7.37 -5.29
C THR A 141 -4.69 6.50 -4.17
N PRO A 142 -5.52 6.09 -3.19
CA PRO A 142 -5.06 5.25 -2.09
C PRO A 142 -4.41 3.93 -2.54
N PRO A 143 -3.43 3.42 -1.77
CA PRO A 143 -2.92 3.98 -0.51
C PRO A 143 -1.94 5.15 -0.69
N ASN A 144 -2.02 6.16 0.20
CA ASN A 144 -1.15 7.35 0.19
C ASN A 144 -0.04 7.34 1.27
N HIS A 145 -0.03 6.33 2.13
CA HIS A 145 0.94 6.14 3.22
C HIS A 145 0.85 4.70 3.76
N TYR A 146 1.79 4.31 4.62
CA TYR A 146 1.72 3.04 5.34
C TYR A 146 0.44 2.93 6.17
N ASN A 147 -0.15 1.75 6.20
CA ASN A 147 -1.37 1.47 6.97
C ASN A 147 -2.57 2.36 6.57
N CYS A 148 -2.57 2.92 5.36
CA CYS A 148 -3.68 3.68 4.80
C CYS A 148 -4.92 2.79 4.66
N ARG A 149 -6.09 3.36 4.96
CA ARG A 149 -7.42 2.70 4.92
C ARG A 149 -8.43 3.48 4.09
N SER A 150 -8.00 4.56 3.46
CA SER A 150 -8.84 5.32 2.54
C SER A 150 -9.06 4.52 1.26
N THR A 151 -10.13 4.85 0.54
CA THR A 151 -10.44 4.30 -0.77
C THR A 151 -10.98 5.40 -1.69
N VAL A 152 -11.30 5.03 -2.91
CA VAL A 152 -12.09 5.85 -3.83
C VAL A 152 -13.42 5.18 -4.08
N ILE A 153 -14.46 5.98 -4.26
CA ILE A 153 -15.82 5.55 -4.58
C ILE A 153 -16.11 6.03 -6.00
N GLU A 154 -16.58 5.13 -6.84
CA GLU A 154 -17.01 5.42 -8.20
C GLU A 154 -18.24 6.35 -8.21
N ILE A 155 -18.21 7.36 -9.07
CA ILE A 155 -19.33 8.25 -9.34
C ILE A 155 -19.70 8.08 -10.82
N PHE A 156 -20.96 7.74 -11.07
CA PHE A 156 -21.49 7.52 -12.42
C PHE A 156 -22.29 8.73 -12.93
N ASP A 157 -22.98 9.43 -12.04
CA ASP A 157 -23.67 10.67 -12.39
C ASP A 157 -22.67 11.82 -12.54
N GLU A 158 -22.96 12.74 -13.45
CA GLU A 158 -22.13 13.93 -13.63
C GLU A 158 -22.24 14.85 -12.40
N GLU A 159 -21.09 15.20 -11.82
CA GLU A 159 -20.97 16.00 -10.60
C GLU A 159 -20.07 17.22 -10.84
N ASP A 160 -20.14 18.19 -9.93
CA ASP A 160 -19.19 19.30 -9.92
C ASP A 160 -17.86 18.86 -9.30
N ALA A 161 -16.78 19.07 -10.04
CA ALA A 161 -15.45 18.75 -9.56
C ALA A 161 -15.04 19.68 -8.42
N THR A 162 -14.68 19.11 -7.26
CA THR A 162 -14.23 19.90 -6.11
C THR A 162 -12.77 20.32 -6.28
N PRO A 163 -12.31 21.38 -5.58
CA PRO A 163 -10.90 21.73 -5.53
C PRO A 163 -10.05 20.61 -4.93
N VAL A 164 -8.81 20.49 -5.41
CA VAL A 164 -7.80 19.62 -4.77
C VAL A 164 -7.24 20.36 -3.56
N PRO A 165 -7.32 19.78 -2.35
CA PRO A 165 -6.71 20.36 -1.14
C PRO A 165 -5.22 20.63 -1.34
N ALA A 166 -4.75 21.81 -0.91
CA ALA A 166 -3.37 22.22 -1.10
C ALA A 166 -2.46 21.78 0.06
N GLY A 167 -1.19 21.52 -0.25
CA GLY A 167 -0.09 21.55 0.73
C GLY A 167 0.37 20.21 1.30
N LEU A 168 -0.46 19.16 1.26
CA LEU A 168 -0.08 17.83 1.75
C LEU A 168 0.17 16.86 0.60
N LYS A 169 1.19 16.02 0.74
CA LYS A 169 1.58 15.02 -0.26
C LYS A 169 1.62 13.62 0.35
N PRO A 170 1.39 12.57 -0.45
CA PRO A 170 1.65 11.20 -0.03
C PRO A 170 3.08 11.05 0.50
N VAL A 171 3.26 10.09 1.41
CA VAL A 171 4.61 9.73 1.89
C VAL A 171 5.44 9.25 0.70
N GLU A 172 6.76 9.45 0.76
CA GLU A 172 7.69 9.00 -0.27
C GLU A 172 7.41 7.53 -0.66
N GLY A 173 7.30 7.28 -1.97
CA GLY A 173 6.97 5.96 -2.51
C GLY A 173 5.47 5.64 -2.62
N PHE A 174 4.57 6.48 -2.10
CA PHE A 174 3.11 6.30 -2.21
C PHE A 174 2.43 7.30 -3.16
N GLY A 175 3.15 8.28 -3.71
CA GLY A 175 2.61 9.26 -4.65
C GLY A 175 2.36 8.73 -6.07
N ILE A 176 1.92 7.48 -6.18
CA ILE A 176 1.65 6.76 -7.42
C ILE A 176 0.30 6.07 -7.32
N ASN A 177 -0.40 5.96 -8.44
CA ASN A 177 -1.57 5.09 -8.54
C ASN A 177 -1.11 3.65 -8.73
N PHE A 178 -1.05 2.92 -7.62
CA PHE A 178 -0.74 1.49 -7.63
C PHE A 178 -1.66 0.73 -8.60
N GLY A 179 -2.96 1.04 -8.58
CA GLY A 179 -3.96 0.50 -9.51
C GLY A 179 -3.53 0.50 -10.98
N ARG A 180 -3.17 1.68 -11.48
CA ARG A 180 -2.75 1.88 -12.88
C ARG A 180 -1.42 1.22 -13.20
N VAL A 181 -0.47 1.28 -12.27
CA VAL A 181 0.82 0.58 -12.42
C VAL A 181 0.59 -0.92 -12.64
N PHE A 182 -0.36 -1.52 -11.91
CA PHE A 182 -0.77 -2.92 -12.14
C PHE A 182 -1.51 -3.12 -13.45
N ALA A 183 -2.50 -2.29 -13.79
CA ALA A 183 -3.26 -2.44 -15.03
C ALA A 183 -2.37 -2.40 -16.29
N ASP A 184 -1.45 -1.43 -16.37
CA ASP A 184 -0.52 -1.29 -17.50
C ASP A 184 0.40 -2.51 -17.64
N SER A 185 0.87 -3.05 -16.50
CA SER A 185 1.72 -4.23 -16.49
C SER A 185 0.99 -5.51 -16.93
N ILE A 186 -0.26 -5.69 -16.51
CA ILE A 186 -1.09 -6.86 -16.89
C ILE A 186 -1.41 -6.79 -18.38
N SER A 187 -1.75 -5.59 -18.89
CA SER A 187 -2.00 -5.38 -20.31
C SER A 187 -0.77 -5.73 -21.15
N SER A 188 0.41 -5.23 -20.79
CA SER A 188 1.67 -5.55 -21.47
C SER A 188 2.03 -7.05 -21.41
N ALA A 189 1.69 -7.73 -20.31
CA ALA A 189 1.88 -9.17 -20.17
C ALA A 189 0.88 -9.99 -21.00
N SER A 190 -0.34 -9.48 -21.21
CA SER A 190 -1.37 -10.16 -22.02
C SER A 190 -1.05 -10.16 -23.51
N GLU A 191 -0.41 -9.11 -24.03
CA GLU A 191 0.02 -9.03 -25.42
C GLU A 191 1.11 -10.07 -25.76
N LEU A 192 1.93 -10.44 -24.77
CA LEU A 192 3.00 -11.44 -24.90
C LEU A 192 2.49 -12.90 -24.91
N VAL A 193 1.23 -13.15 -24.54
CA VAL A 193 0.63 -14.50 -24.51
C VAL A 193 -0.16 -14.79 -25.80
N THR A 194 -0.47 -13.76 -26.60
CA THR A 194 -1.21 -13.87 -27.86
C THR A 194 -0.34 -14.10 -29.11
N THR A 195 0.97 -14.35 -28.97
CA THR A 195 1.90 -14.71 -30.05
C THR A 195 2.51 -16.08 -29.83
#